data_AF-A0A381R630-F1
#
_entry.id   AF-A0A381R630-F1
#
_cell.length_a   1.000
_cell.length_b   1.000
_cell.length_c   1.000
_cell.angle_alpha   90.00
_cell.angle_beta   90.00
_cell.angle_gamma   90.00
#
_symmetry.space_group_name_H-M   'P 1'
#
loop_
_entity.id
_entity.type
_entity.pdbx_description
1 polymer ?
#
loop_
_entity_poly.entity_id
_entity_poly.type
_entity_poly.pdbx_seq_one_letter_code
_entity_poly.pdbx_strand_id
1 'polypeptide(L)'
;MARHNGISVEHSLLITATPSCVLEAFFDSRALATWWHTTQSVTVPEPLGVYAVEWNPTVYHDELLGQLGGSFHGTVMEYRPGFEFFVADAYWLPPQGNPLGPMALEVTCAVEGPA
;
A
#
# COMPACT_ATOMS: atom_id res chain seq x y z
N MET A 1 12.53 -16.96 -3.19
CA MET A 1 11.56 -16.01 -3.77
C MET A 1 11.40 -16.32 -5.26
N ALA A 2 10.22 -16.79 -5.66
CA ALA A 2 9.94 -17.07 -7.06
C ALA A 2 9.77 -15.75 -7.81
N ARG A 3 10.61 -15.51 -8.82
CA ARG A 3 10.47 -14.36 -9.72
C ARG A 3 9.09 -14.41 -10.38
N HIS A 4 8.21 -13.47 -10.03
CA HIS A 4 6.99 -13.24 -10.78
C HIS A 4 7.38 -12.64 -12.13
N ASN A 5 6.92 -13.24 -13.23
CA ASN A 5 7.20 -12.79 -14.59
C ASN A 5 6.34 -11.56 -15.00
N GLY A 6 5.99 -10.74 -14.00
CA GLY A 6 5.11 -9.58 -14.10
C GLY A 6 5.83 -8.28 -13.75
N ILE A 7 5.13 -7.16 -13.88
CA ILE A 7 5.66 -5.83 -13.54
C ILE A 7 5.83 -5.76 -12.02
N SER A 8 7.03 -5.39 -11.58
CA SER A 8 7.36 -5.09 -10.18
C SER A 8 7.97 -3.70 -10.13
N VAL A 9 7.51 -2.90 -9.15
CA VAL A 9 8.03 -1.56 -8.87
C VAL A 9 8.55 -1.57 -7.45
N GLU A 10 9.83 -1.25 -7.28
CA GLU A 10 10.49 -1.17 -5.98
C GLU A 10 10.90 0.28 -5.70
N HIS A 11 10.63 0.75 -4.48
CA HIS A 11 11.02 2.08 -4.03
C HIS A 11 11.49 2.03 -2.58
N SER A 12 12.60 2.70 -2.30
CA SER A 12 13.23 2.74 -0.98
C SER A 12 13.45 4.19 -0.54
N LEU A 13 13.15 4.47 0.73
CA LEU A 13 13.25 5.80 1.31
C LEU A 13 13.81 5.71 2.75
N LEU A 14 14.74 6.61 3.10
CA LEU A 14 15.21 6.78 4.47
C LEU A 14 14.22 7.66 5.25
N ILE A 15 13.70 7.15 6.37
CA ILE A 15 12.74 7.85 7.22
C ILE A 15 13.30 7.97 8.64
N THR A 16 13.29 9.18 9.20
CA THR A 16 13.71 9.45 10.59
C THR A 16 12.60 9.06 11.60
N ALA A 17 12.28 7.77 11.66
CA ALA A 17 11.32 7.19 12.58
C ALA A 17 11.70 5.75 12.91
N THR A 18 11.09 5.16 13.96
CA THR A 18 11.25 3.73 14.22
C THR A 18 10.52 2.92 13.14
N PRO A 19 11.02 1.72 12.77
CA PRO A 19 10.31 0.83 11.85
C PRO A 19 8.85 0.58 12.22
N SER A 20 8.55 0.40 13.51
CA SER A 20 7.18 0.19 13.98
C SER A 20 6.27 1.38 13.68
N CYS A 21 6.73 2.62 13.93
CA CYS A 21 5.96 3.82 13.59
C CYS A 21 5.71 3.94 12.08
N VAL A 22 6.69 3.57 11.25
CA VAL A 22 6.53 3.59 9.79
C VAL A 22 5.46 2.59 9.35
N LEU A 23 5.50 1.35 9.85
CA LEU A 23 4.50 0.34 9.48
C LEU A 23 3.11 0.69 10.02
N GLU A 24 3.00 1.19 11.26
CA GLU A 24 1.73 1.65 11.83
C GLU A 24 1.05 2.72 10.97
N ALA A 25 1.83 3.61 10.32
CA ALA A 25 1.31 4.65 9.45
C ALA A 25 0.61 4.13 8.18
N PHE A 26 0.81 2.86 7.81
CA PHE A 26 0.05 2.19 6.73
C PHE A 26 -1.29 1.61 7.20
N PHE A 27 -1.52 1.53 8.51
CA PHE A 27 -2.76 0.96 9.07
C PHE A 27 -3.58 1.98 9.88
N ASP A 28 -3.01 3.13 10.22
CA ASP A 28 -3.73 4.24 10.84
C ASP A 28 -4.42 5.13 9.79
N SER A 29 -5.73 5.30 9.91
CA SER A 29 -6.53 6.07 8.94
C SER A 29 -6.17 7.55 8.87
N ARG A 30 -5.72 8.17 9.97
CA ARG A 30 -5.32 9.58 9.99
C ARG A 30 -3.95 9.76 9.36
N ALA A 31 -3.02 8.84 9.62
CA ALA A 31 -1.72 8.81 8.99
C ALA A 31 -1.87 8.66 7.46
N LEU A 32 -2.62 7.65 7.00
CA LEU A 32 -2.92 7.43 5.58
C LEU A 32 -3.52 8.67 4.91
N ALA A 33 -4.48 9.34 5.56
CA ALA A 33 -5.05 10.58 5.04
C ALA A 33 -4.03 11.73 4.95
N THR A 34 -3.03 11.74 5.83
CA THR A 34 -2.03 12.82 5.90
C THR A 34 -0.92 12.64 4.89
N TRP A 35 -0.27 11.47 4.84
CA TRP A 35 0.91 11.26 3.99
C TRP A 35 0.57 10.67 2.62
N TRP A 36 -0.49 9.85 2.55
CA TRP A 36 -0.92 9.19 1.31
C TRP A 36 -2.18 9.81 0.72
N HIS A 37 -2.75 10.84 1.36
CA HIS A 37 -3.94 11.55 0.89
C HIS A 37 -5.17 10.66 0.67
N THR A 38 -5.32 9.58 1.43
CA THR A 38 -6.52 8.73 1.35
C THR A 38 -7.76 9.47 1.84
N THR A 39 -8.87 9.32 1.16
CA THR A 39 -10.19 9.83 1.59
C THR A 39 -10.84 8.95 2.64
N GLN A 40 -10.68 7.64 2.47
CA GLN A 40 -11.21 6.61 3.37
C GLN A 40 -10.23 5.45 3.47
N SER A 41 -10.20 4.78 4.63
CA SER A 41 -9.47 3.53 4.78
C SER A 41 -10.15 2.60 5.79
N VAL A 42 -10.04 1.30 5.53
CA VAL A 42 -10.35 0.21 6.46
C VAL A 42 -9.18 -0.76 6.38
N THR A 43 -8.35 -0.74 7.42
CA THR A 43 -7.07 -1.44 7.46
C THR A 43 -6.94 -2.19 8.78
N VAL A 44 -6.71 -3.50 8.71
CA VAL A 44 -6.57 -4.38 9.89
C VAL A 44 -5.17 -5.02 9.87
N PRO A 45 -4.27 -4.68 10.80
CA PRO A 45 -2.88 -5.15 10.81
C PRO A 45 -2.74 -6.56 11.38
N GLU A 46 -3.47 -7.52 10.82
CA GLU A 46 -3.47 -8.92 11.24
C GLU A 46 -3.60 -9.82 10.00
N PRO A 47 -3.07 -11.06 10.02
CA PRO A 47 -3.33 -12.02 8.95
C PRO A 47 -4.83 -12.22 8.69
N LEU A 48 -5.21 -12.26 7.42
CA LEU A 48 -6.59 -12.22 6.92
C LEU A 48 -7.34 -10.91 7.17
N GLY A 49 -6.64 -9.88 7.64
CA GLY A 49 -7.17 -8.54 7.80
C GLY A 49 -7.50 -7.89 6.46
N VAL A 50 -8.56 -7.07 6.44
CA VAL A 50 -8.88 -6.24 5.28
C VAL A 50 -7.85 -5.13 5.16
N TYR A 51 -7.35 -4.89 3.95
CA TYR A 51 -6.61 -3.68 3.62
C TYR A 51 -7.34 -2.98 2.48
N ALA A 52 -8.04 -1.89 2.76
CA ALA A 52 -8.75 -1.10 1.76
C ALA A 52 -8.50 0.39 1.97
N VAL A 53 -8.11 1.08 0.92
CA VAL A 53 -7.84 2.53 0.90
C VAL A 53 -8.46 3.15 -0.35
N GLU A 54 -8.91 4.39 -0.23
CA GLU A 54 -9.51 5.15 -1.34
C GLU A 54 -8.84 6.52 -1.48
N TRP A 55 -8.75 7.00 -2.72
CA TRP A 55 -8.33 8.35 -3.07
C TRP A 55 -9.38 9.06 -3.92
N ASN A 56 -9.46 10.38 -3.78
CA ASN A 56 -10.21 11.22 -4.71
C ASN A 56 -9.66 11.06 -6.14
N PRO A 57 -10.53 11.02 -7.16
CA PRO A 57 -10.10 11.06 -8.54
C PRO A 57 -9.26 12.31 -8.84
N THR A 58 -8.15 12.15 -9.54
CA THR A 58 -7.31 13.27 -9.96
C THR A 58 -7.98 14.07 -11.07
N VAL A 59 -7.70 15.37 -11.18
CA VAL A 59 -8.09 16.14 -12.39
C VAL A 59 -7.24 15.76 -13.61
N TYR A 60 -5.99 15.32 -13.37
CA TYR A 60 -5.09 14.81 -14.38
C TYR A 60 -5.51 13.42 -14.87
N HIS A 61 -5.24 13.14 -16.14
CA HIS A 61 -5.48 11.86 -16.80
C HIS A 61 -4.16 11.34 -17.36
N ASP A 62 -3.77 10.16 -16.90
CA ASP A 62 -2.65 9.40 -17.47
C ASP A 62 -3.08 8.77 -18.81
N GLU A 63 -2.16 8.68 -19.78
CA GLU A 63 -2.46 8.17 -21.12
C GLU A 63 -2.82 6.68 -21.13
N LEU A 64 -2.27 5.90 -20.20
CA LEU A 64 -2.47 4.45 -20.11
C LEU A 64 -3.54 4.10 -19.07
N LEU A 65 -3.47 4.70 -17.90
CA LEU A 65 -4.32 4.37 -16.76
C LEU A 65 -5.58 5.26 -16.65
N GLY A 66 -5.66 6.33 -17.44
CA GLY A 66 -6.76 7.29 -17.37
C GLY A 66 -6.72 8.12 -16.10
N GLN A 67 -7.89 8.44 -15.56
CA GLN A 67 -8.00 9.21 -14.31
C GLN A 67 -7.49 8.37 -13.14
N LEU A 68 -6.52 8.88 -12.37
CA LEU A 68 -6.01 8.21 -11.18
C LEU A 68 -6.93 8.45 -9.97
N GLY A 69 -6.76 7.69 -8.90
CA GLY A 69 -7.60 7.72 -7.70
C GLY A 69 -8.34 6.40 -7.51
N GLY A 70 -9.56 6.41 -6.99
CA GLY A 70 -10.36 5.19 -6.81
C GLY A 70 -9.90 4.42 -5.58
N SER A 71 -10.09 3.09 -5.56
CA SER A 71 -9.80 2.29 -4.37
C SER A 71 -8.81 1.17 -4.63
N PHE A 72 -7.93 0.92 -3.67
CA PHE A 72 -7.07 -0.26 -3.63
C PHE A 72 -7.49 -1.13 -2.46
N HIS A 73 -7.75 -2.41 -2.73
CA HIS A 73 -8.12 -3.34 -1.67
C HIS A 73 -7.49 -4.72 -1.84
N GLY A 74 -7.17 -5.37 -0.74
CA GLY A 74 -6.62 -6.72 -0.69
C GLY A 74 -6.70 -7.31 0.70
N THR A 75 -6.02 -8.45 0.89
CA THR A 75 -5.97 -9.17 2.16
C THR A 75 -4.56 -9.09 2.74
N VAL A 76 -4.44 -8.68 3.99
CA VAL A 76 -3.18 -8.76 4.73
C VAL A 76 -2.85 -10.23 4.95
N MET A 77 -1.75 -10.69 4.38
CA MET A 77 -1.29 -12.07 4.53
C MET A 77 -0.25 -12.19 5.64
N GLU A 78 0.58 -11.16 5.82
CA GLU A 78 1.59 -11.10 6.87
C GLU A 78 1.65 -9.69 7.48
N TYR A 79 1.84 -9.62 8.79
CA TYR A 79 2.12 -8.38 9.51
C TYR A 79 3.10 -8.69 10.66
N ARG A 80 4.29 -8.09 10.60
CA ARG A 80 5.34 -8.23 11.62
C ARG A 80 5.76 -6.84 12.07
N PRO A 81 5.25 -6.35 13.23
CA PRO A 81 5.58 -5.03 13.75
C PRO A 81 7.09 -4.78 13.78
N GLY A 82 7.52 -3.66 13.20
CA GLY A 82 8.93 -3.27 13.11
C GLY A 82 9.76 -3.94 12.01
N PHE A 83 9.18 -4.84 11.20
CA PHE A 83 9.89 -5.54 10.12
C PHE A 83 9.19 -5.39 8.78
N GLU A 84 7.93 -5.81 8.65
CA GLU A 84 7.25 -5.82 7.36
C GLU A 84 5.73 -6.00 7.46
N PHE A 85 5.05 -5.76 6.34
CA PHE A 85 3.73 -6.33 6.07
C PHE A 85 3.58 -6.70 4.59
N PHE A 86 2.66 -7.61 4.32
CA PHE A 86 2.36 -8.09 2.98
C PHE A 86 0.85 -8.14 2.75
N VAL A 87 0.38 -7.45 1.70
CA VAL A 87 -1.00 -7.50 1.21
C VAL A 87 -1.01 -8.25 -0.12
N ALA A 88 -1.79 -9.32 -0.20
CA ALA A 88 -1.98 -10.10 -1.43
C ALA A 88 -3.42 -10.04 -1.91
N ASP A 89 -3.67 -10.70 -3.06
CA ASP A 89 -4.96 -10.69 -3.76
C ASP A 89 -5.52 -9.28 -3.90
N ALA A 90 -4.62 -8.35 -4.18
CA ALA A 90 -4.92 -6.94 -4.15
C ALA A 90 -5.34 -6.45 -5.54
N TYR A 91 -6.36 -5.60 -5.56
CA TYR A 91 -6.93 -5.02 -6.77
C TYR A 91 -7.02 -3.52 -6.61
N TRP A 92 -6.67 -2.81 -7.68
CA TRP A 92 -6.95 -1.39 -7.81
C TRP A 92 -8.17 -1.21 -8.72
N LEU A 93 -9.18 -0.52 -8.20
CA LEU A 93 -10.39 -0.12 -8.90
C LEU A 93 -10.24 1.36 -9.27
N PRO A 94 -9.81 1.68 -10.50
CA PRO A 94 -9.69 3.07 -10.92
C PRO A 94 -11.07 3.74 -10.99
N PRO A 95 -11.14 5.08 -10.93
CA PRO A 95 -12.38 5.83 -11.16
C PRO A 95 -13.07 5.50 -12.48
N GLN A 96 -12.29 5.12 -13.50
CA GLN A 96 -12.77 4.76 -14.83
C GLN A 96 -11.94 3.58 -15.37
N GLY A 97 -12.59 2.68 -16.10
CA GLY A 97 -11.95 1.52 -16.71
C GLY A 97 -12.12 0.23 -15.91
N ASN A 98 -11.29 -0.76 -16.23
CA ASN A 98 -11.38 -2.09 -15.62
C ASN A 98 -10.49 -2.18 -14.36
N PRO A 99 -10.87 -3.03 -13.39
CA PRO A 99 -10.00 -3.39 -12.26
C PRO A 99 -8.62 -3.88 -12.73
N LEU A 100 -7.57 -3.47 -12.01
CA LEU A 100 -6.21 -3.97 -12.20
C LEU A 100 -5.83 -4.91 -11.07
N GLY A 101 -5.32 -6.09 -11.42
CA GLY A 101 -4.87 -7.12 -10.49
C GLY A 101 -4.96 -8.53 -11.07
N PRO A 102 -4.59 -9.56 -10.29
CA PRO A 102 -4.13 -9.48 -8.91
C PRO A 102 -2.73 -8.84 -8.80
N MET A 103 -2.53 -8.06 -7.74
CA MET A 103 -1.26 -7.45 -7.35
C MET A 103 -0.93 -7.82 -5.90
N ALA A 104 0.24 -7.41 -5.45
CA ALA A 104 0.61 -7.42 -4.06
C ALA A 104 1.33 -6.13 -3.66
N LEU A 105 1.19 -5.75 -2.40
CA LEU A 105 1.94 -4.66 -1.76
C LEU A 105 2.79 -5.26 -0.65
N GLU A 106 4.09 -5.12 -0.77
CA GLU A 106 5.08 -5.54 0.24
C GLU A 106 5.79 -4.29 0.74
N VAL A 107 5.82 -4.12 2.06
CA VAL A 107 6.58 -3.05 2.71
C VAL A 107 7.48 -3.69 3.75
N THR A 108 8.77 -3.44 3.62
CA THR A 108 9.78 -3.88 4.58
C THR A 108 10.47 -2.65 5.18
N CYS A 109 10.91 -2.77 6.43
CA CYS A 109 11.65 -1.75 7.14
C CYS A 109 12.92 -2.35 7.74
N ALA A 110 14.02 -1.62 7.60
CA ALA A 110 15.28 -1.93 8.25
C ALA A 110 15.84 -0.65 8.88
N VAL A 111 16.59 -0.81 9.97
CA VAL A 111 17.29 0.31 10.60
C VAL A 111 18.59 0.54 9.83
N GLU A 112 18.80 1.78 9.37
CA GLU A 112 20.05 2.21 8.76
C GLU A 112 20.89 2.98 9.80
N GLY A 113 21.99 2.39 10.23
CA GLY A 113 22.90 2.98 11.23
C GLY A 113 23.69 1.92 12.02
N PRO A 114 24.75 2.33 12.76
CA PRO A 114 25.50 1.41 13.61
C PRO A 114 24.61 0.94 14.77
N ALA A 115 24.63 -0.37 15.02
CA ALA A 115 23.93 -1.06 16.10
C ALA A 115 24.47 -0.69 17.49
#